data_AF-A0A5E6TDZ4-F1
#
_entry.id   AF-A0A5E6TDZ4-F1
#
_cell.length_a   1.000
_cell.length_b   1.000
_cell.length_c   1.000
_cell.angle_alpha   90.00
_cell.angle_beta   90.00
_cell.angle_gamma   90.00
#
_symmetry.space_group_name_H-M   'P 1'
#
loop_
_entity.id
_entity.type
_entity.pdbx_description
1 polymer ?
#
loop_
_entity_poly.entity_id
_entity_poly.type
_entity_poly.pdbx_seq_one_letter_code
_entity_poly.pdbx_strand_id
1 'polypeptide(L)'
;MHSAGHLIGHFLQALGWTPIKAHHWPDEGRVQFKPGDAAQEVDAESVQYGIGQWIEHDLPRLTSLREGAREIGFGELPAYGCGGTHVRSLKDLGTVTIASLSQKKGTLSVHYSVD
;
A
#
# COMPACT_ATOMS: atom_id res chain seq x y z
N MET A 1 6.01 -2.04 7.87
CA MET A 1 4.63 -1.54 8.13
C MET A 1 4.17 -0.40 7.21
N HIS A 2 4.68 0.83 7.35
CA HIS A 2 4.18 2.00 6.58
C HIS A 2 4.42 1.84 5.07
N SER A 3 5.59 1.31 4.67
CA SER A 3 5.91 1.05 3.26
C SER A 3 5.00 -0.01 2.64
N ALA A 4 4.64 -1.07 3.37
CA ALA A 4 3.67 -2.07 2.90
C ALA A 4 2.28 -1.44 2.67
N GLY A 5 1.89 -0.50 3.54
CA GLY A 5 0.68 0.30 3.34
C GLY A 5 0.67 1.07 2.02
N HIS A 6 1.82 1.64 1.62
CA HIS A 6 1.96 2.30 0.31
C HIS A 6 1.79 1.30 -0.84
N LEU A 7 2.41 0.12 -0.76
CA LEU A 7 2.26 -0.90 -1.81
C LEU A 7 0.80 -1.32 -2.00
N ILE A 8 0.10 -1.64 -0.90
CA ILE A 8 -1.32 -1.99 -0.97
C ILE A 8 -2.14 -0.84 -1.56
N GLY A 9 -1.79 0.40 -1.17
CA GLY A 9 -2.36 1.62 -1.74
C GLY A 9 -2.21 1.71 -3.26
N HIS A 10 -0.99 1.57 -3.77
CA HIS A 10 -0.71 1.63 -5.20
C HIS A 10 -1.43 0.54 -5.98
N PHE A 11 -1.41 -0.69 -5.47
CA PHE A 11 -2.06 -1.82 -6.13
C PHE A 11 -3.57 -1.58 -6.28
N LEU A 12 -4.23 -1.16 -5.22
CA LEU A 12 -5.67 -0.90 -5.26
C LEU A 12 -6.04 0.35 -6.05
N GLN A 13 -5.21 1.39 -6.02
CA GLN A 13 -5.42 2.56 -6.88
C GLN A 13 -5.32 2.23 -8.37
N ALA A 14 -4.40 1.35 -8.77
CA ALA A 14 -4.32 0.87 -10.15
C ALA A 14 -5.59 0.12 -10.58
N LEU A 15 -6.31 -0.48 -9.61
CA LEU A 15 -7.60 -1.13 -9.81
C LEU A 15 -8.81 -0.19 -9.63
N GLY A 16 -8.60 1.13 -9.57
CA GLY A 16 -9.67 2.13 -9.50
C GLY A 16 -10.22 2.39 -8.10
N TRP A 17 -9.54 1.96 -7.04
CA TRP A 17 -9.95 2.22 -5.66
C TRP A 17 -9.26 3.45 -5.08
N THR A 18 -10.02 4.30 -4.38
CA THR A 18 -9.50 5.54 -3.78
C THR A 18 -9.20 5.33 -2.29
N PRO A 19 -7.96 5.52 -1.81
CA PRO A 19 -7.63 5.39 -0.40
C PRO A 19 -8.31 6.49 0.42
N ILE A 20 -8.88 6.12 1.56
CA ILE A 20 -9.58 7.05 2.47
C ILE A 20 -9.03 7.04 3.89
N LYS A 21 -8.40 5.95 4.32
CA LYS A 21 -7.84 5.83 5.67
C LYS A 21 -6.75 4.78 5.72
N ALA A 22 -5.73 5.02 6.53
CA ALA A 22 -4.66 4.08 6.80
C ALA A 22 -4.32 4.06 8.30
N HIS A 23 -3.91 2.89 8.80
CA HIS A 23 -3.42 2.65 10.15
C HIS A 23 -2.26 1.64 10.06
N HIS A 24 -1.07 2.04 10.47
CA HIS A 24 0.17 1.28 10.24
C HIS A 24 0.84 0.87 11.55
N TRP A 25 0.08 0.25 12.44
CA TRP A 25 0.53 -0.24 13.75
C TRP A 25 0.74 -1.75 13.76
N PRO A 26 1.81 -2.27 14.40
CA PRO A 26 2.03 -3.72 14.52
C PRO A 26 0.74 -4.45 14.91
N ASP A 27 0.47 -5.57 14.26
CA ASP A 27 -0.74 -6.40 14.42
C ASP A 27 -2.09 -5.74 14.06
N GLU A 28 -2.10 -4.43 13.79
CA GLU A 28 -3.30 -3.65 13.48
C GLU A 28 -3.27 -3.01 12.08
N GLY A 29 -2.31 -3.42 11.24
CA GLY A 29 -2.13 -2.88 9.90
C GLY A 29 -3.41 -2.92 9.07
N ARG A 30 -3.90 -1.75 8.66
CA ARG A 30 -5.12 -1.64 7.86
C ARG A 30 -5.10 -0.43 6.94
N VAL A 31 -5.52 -0.65 5.69
CA VAL A 31 -5.84 0.42 4.73
C VAL A 31 -7.27 0.28 4.24
N GLN A 32 -7.94 1.40 4.01
CA GLN A 32 -9.35 1.45 3.63
C GLN A 32 -9.56 2.32 2.39
N PHE A 33 -10.49 1.88 1.54
CA PHE A 33 -10.75 2.48 0.24
C PHE A 33 -12.24 2.64 -0.03
N LYS A 34 -12.57 3.62 -0.87
CA LYS A 34 -13.86 3.74 -1.56
C LYS A 34 -13.71 3.31 -3.01
N PRO A 35 -14.74 2.69 -3.62
CA PRO A 35 -14.71 2.43 -5.05
C PRO A 35 -14.74 3.78 -5.80
N GLY A 36 -13.87 3.93 -6.80
CA GLY A 36 -14.04 4.93 -7.85
C GLY A 36 -14.90 4.37 -9.00
N ASP A 37 -15.08 5.15 -10.06
CA ASP A 37 -15.94 4.80 -11.19
C ASP A 37 -15.47 3.56 -11.96
N ALA A 38 -14.17 3.26 -11.90
CA ALA A 38 -13.52 2.12 -12.55
C ALA A 38 -13.02 1.06 -11.55
N ALA A 39 -13.59 1.01 -10.34
CA ALA A 39 -13.18 0.04 -9.32
C ALA A 39 -13.41 -1.40 -9.77
N GLN A 40 -12.34 -2.17 -9.88
CA GLN A 40 -12.38 -3.58 -10.26
C GLN A 40 -12.55 -4.47 -9.03
N GLU A 41 -13.14 -5.66 -9.22
CA GLU A 41 -13.16 -6.69 -8.19
C GLU A 41 -11.72 -7.13 -7.84
N VAL A 42 -11.51 -7.45 -6.57
CA VAL A 42 -10.19 -7.76 -6.03
C VAL A 42 -10.34 -8.66 -4.81
N ASP A 43 -9.44 -9.63 -4.69
CA ASP A 43 -9.31 -10.51 -3.54
C ASP A 43 -7.95 -10.36 -2.84
N ALA A 44 -7.82 -10.97 -1.67
CA ALA A 44 -6.60 -10.88 -0.87
C ALA A 44 -5.38 -11.49 -1.58
N GLU A 45 -5.58 -12.57 -2.35
CA GLU A 45 -4.51 -13.28 -3.06
C GLU A 45 -3.91 -12.41 -4.17
N SER A 46 -4.75 -11.72 -4.93
CA SER A 46 -4.32 -10.78 -5.98
C SER A 46 -3.50 -9.63 -5.39
N VAL A 47 -3.93 -9.07 -4.25
CA VAL A 47 -3.17 -8.03 -3.55
C VAL A 47 -1.83 -8.57 -3.07
N GLN A 48 -1.83 -9.73 -2.42
CA GLN A 48 -0.61 -10.39 -1.92
C GLN A 48 0.39 -10.66 -3.04
N TYR A 49 -0.09 -11.21 -4.16
CA TYR A 49 0.74 -11.50 -5.33
C TYR A 49 1.31 -10.21 -5.92
N GLY A 50 0.46 -9.20 -6.15
CA GLY A 50 0.87 -7.94 -6.75
C GLY A 50 1.94 -7.19 -5.97
N ILE A 51 1.76 -7.02 -4.65
CA ILE A 51 2.77 -6.37 -3.82
C ILE A 51 4.03 -7.23 -3.68
N GLY A 52 3.87 -8.56 -3.67
CA GLY A 52 4.97 -9.52 -3.62
C GLY A 52 5.91 -9.38 -4.83
N GLN A 53 5.36 -9.14 -6.02
CA GLN A 53 6.18 -8.87 -7.21
C GLN A 53 7.05 -7.62 -7.02
N TRP A 54 6.53 -6.53 -6.45
CA TRP A 54 7.34 -5.33 -6.21
C TRP A 54 8.41 -5.54 -5.13
N ILE A 55 8.10 -6.32 -4.09
CA ILE A 55 9.06 -6.68 -3.05
C ILE A 55 10.20 -7.52 -3.63
N GLU A 56 9.88 -8.51 -4.47
CA GLU A 56 10.90 -9.37 -5.11
C GLU A 56 11.84 -8.59 -6.03
N HIS A 57 11.29 -7.63 -6.79
CA HIS A 57 12.07 -6.71 -7.63
C HIS A 57 12.89 -5.67 -6.83
N ASP A 58 12.72 -5.62 -5.51
CA ASP A 58 13.49 -4.76 -4.60
C ASP A 58 13.49 -3.28 -4.98
N LEU A 59 12.31 -2.72 -5.28
CA LEU A 59 12.23 -1.34 -5.74
C LEU A 59 12.83 -0.38 -4.69
N PRO A 60 13.72 0.55 -5.07
CA PRO A 60 14.37 1.45 -4.13
C PRO A 60 13.42 2.56 -3.70
N ARG A 61 13.51 2.98 -2.43
CA ARG A 61 12.78 4.16 -1.94
C ARG A 61 13.33 5.43 -2.58
N LEU A 62 12.44 6.19 -3.21
CA LEU A 62 12.70 7.53 -3.70
C LEU A 62 12.10 8.55 -2.73
N THR A 63 12.80 9.64 -2.47
CA THR A 63 12.32 10.75 -1.64
C THR A 63 12.51 12.05 -2.40
N SER A 64 11.45 12.84 -2.50
CA SER A 64 11.46 14.14 -3.17
C SER A 64 10.67 15.15 -2.35
N LEU A 65 10.76 16.42 -2.75
CA LEU A 65 9.99 17.52 -2.20
C LEU A 65 9.17 18.16 -3.34
N ARG A 66 7.85 18.13 -3.23
CA ARG A 66 6.93 18.79 -4.17
C ARG A 66 6.10 19.79 -3.41
N GLU A 67 6.15 21.06 -3.82
CA GLU A 67 5.37 22.15 -3.22
C GLU A 67 5.54 22.25 -1.69
N GLY A 68 6.74 21.94 -1.19
CA GLY A 68 7.04 21.94 0.26
C GLY A 68 6.57 20.69 1.02
N ALA A 69 5.90 19.74 0.37
CA ALA A 69 5.54 18.46 0.95
C ALA A 69 6.56 17.37 0.58
N ARG A 70 6.96 16.56 1.58
CA ARG A 70 7.81 15.39 1.36
C ARG A 70 7.00 14.31 0.65
N GLU A 71 7.53 13.79 -0.45
CA GLU A 71 6.97 12.66 -1.16
C GLU A 71 7.85 11.41 -1.01
N ILE A 72 7.21 10.25 -1.02
CA ILE A 72 7.84 8.93 -0.96
C ILE A 72 7.29 8.05 -2.08
N GLY A 73 8.19 7.55 -2.91
CA GLY A 73 7.90 6.55 -3.95
C GLY A 73 8.80 5.33 -3.83
N PHE A 74 8.51 4.29 -4.62
CA PHE A 74 9.33 3.09 -4.73
C PHE A 74 9.49 2.71 -6.21
N GLY A 75 10.71 2.78 -6.73
CA GLY A 75 11.00 2.53 -8.14
C GLY A 75 10.11 3.35 -9.06
N GLU A 76 9.37 2.69 -9.94
CA GLU A 76 8.47 3.31 -10.92
C GLU A 76 7.05 3.59 -10.40
N LEU A 77 6.75 3.21 -9.15
CA LEU A 77 5.44 3.48 -8.56
C LEU A 77 5.25 4.98 -8.30
N PRO A 78 4.02 5.52 -8.45
CA PRO A 78 3.72 6.91 -8.13
C PRO A 78 4.15 7.28 -6.71
N ALA A 79 4.58 8.51 -6.49
CA ALA A 79 4.94 8.96 -5.14
C ALA A 79 3.69 9.40 -4.34
N TYR A 80 3.70 9.15 -3.03
CA TYR A 80 2.74 9.72 -2.08
C TYR A 80 3.36 10.85 -1.27
N GLY A 81 2.63 11.94 -1.06
CA GLY A 81 2.94 12.90 0.00
C GLY A 81 2.88 12.19 1.36
N CYS A 82 4.03 12.00 2.01
CA CYS A 82 4.12 11.23 3.26
C CYS A 82 5.28 11.68 4.15
N GLY A 83 4.95 12.00 5.41
CA GLY A 83 5.92 12.34 6.46
C GLY A 83 6.43 11.14 7.27
N GLY A 84 5.95 9.93 7.00
CA GLY A 84 6.30 8.72 7.75
C GLY A 84 7.71 8.20 7.47
N THR A 85 8.13 7.23 8.28
CA THR A 85 9.39 6.50 8.07
C THR A 85 9.16 5.30 7.15
N HIS A 86 10.03 5.16 6.15
CA HIS A 86 9.97 4.10 5.15
C HIS A 86 11.31 3.37 5.07
N VAL A 87 11.26 2.09 4.72
CA VAL A 87 12.46 1.30 4.41
C VAL A 87 13.22 1.89 3.23
N ARG A 88 14.52 1.58 3.10
CA ARG A 88 15.34 2.09 1.99
C ARG A 88 15.11 1.29 0.71
N SER A 89 14.86 0.01 0.84
CA SER A 89 14.54 -0.91 -0.25
C SER A 89 13.35 -1.79 0.10
N LEU A 90 12.59 -2.27 -0.89
CA LEU A 90 11.44 -3.13 -0.59
C LEU A 90 11.83 -4.49 -0.01
N LYS A 91 13.04 -5.02 -0.26
CA LYS A 91 13.51 -6.24 0.44
C LYS A 91 13.72 -6.06 1.95
N ASP A 92 13.83 -4.83 2.43
CA ASP A 92 13.93 -4.55 3.87
C ASP A 92 12.56 -4.61 4.57
N LEU A 93 11.45 -4.82 3.84
CA LEU A 93 10.11 -4.78 4.44
C LEU A 93 9.83 -5.91 5.42
N GLY A 94 10.60 -7.00 5.43
CA GLY A 94 10.20 -8.24 6.09
C GLY A 94 9.06 -8.94 5.34
N THR A 95 8.50 -10.00 5.93
CA THR A 95 7.39 -10.73 5.32
C THR A 95 6.10 -9.93 5.46
N VAL A 96 5.49 -9.55 4.34
CA VAL A 96 4.18 -8.87 4.34
C VAL A 96 3.08 -9.88 4.08
N THR A 97 2.12 -9.99 5.00
CA THR A 97 0.98 -10.92 4.89
C THR A 97 -0.34 -10.15 4.81
N ILE A 98 -1.14 -10.38 3.77
CA ILE A 98 -2.52 -9.89 3.66
C ILE A 98 -3.43 -10.82 4.46
N ALA A 99 -3.82 -10.39 5.66
CA ALA A 99 -4.59 -11.20 6.60
C ALA A 99 -6.06 -11.34 6.19
N SER A 100 -6.67 -10.26 5.69
CA SER A 100 -8.03 -10.31 5.15
C SER A 100 -8.35 -9.11 4.27
N LEU A 101 -9.29 -9.33 3.36
CA LEU A 101 -9.93 -8.29 2.56
C LEU A 101 -11.44 -8.39 2.80
N SER A 102 -12.07 -7.26 3.15
CA SER A 102 -13.51 -7.23 3.41
C SER A 102 -14.14 -5.95 2.90
N GLN A 103 -15.38 -6.05 2.43
CA GLN A 103 -16.16 -4.89 2.01
C GLN A 103 -17.38 -4.72 2.90
N LYS A 104 -17.51 -3.56 3.55
CA LYS A 104 -18.66 -3.23 4.40
C LYS A 104 -19.11 -1.81 4.12
N LYS A 105 -20.41 -1.61 3.88
CA LYS A 105 -21.03 -0.29 3.63
C LYS A 105 -20.27 0.53 2.55
N GLY A 106 -19.90 -0.14 1.46
CA GLY A 106 -19.17 0.48 0.34
C GLY A 106 -17.73 0.89 0.68
N THR A 107 -17.14 0.38 1.75
CA THR A 107 -15.72 0.57 2.09
C THR A 107 -15.01 -0.77 2.01
N LEU A 108 -13.96 -0.83 1.18
CA LEU A 108 -13.02 -1.94 1.14
C LEU A 108 -11.98 -1.76 2.25
N SER A 109 -11.71 -2.79 3.03
CA SER A 109 -10.67 -2.79 4.07
C SER A 109 -9.72 -3.95 3.82
N VAL A 110 -8.43 -3.65 3.75
CA VAL A 110 -7.35 -4.64 3.69
C VAL A 110 -6.61 -4.61 5.01
N HIS A 111 -6.63 -5.74 5.71
CA HIS A 111 -5.85 -5.96 6.93
C HIS A 111 -4.56 -6.70 6.57
N TYR A 112 -3.46 -6.30 7.17
CA TYR A 112 -2.16 -6.86 6.87
C TYR A 112 -1.20 -6.78 8.07
N SER A 113 -0.18 -7.63 8.08
CA SER A 113 0.92 -7.61 9.04
C SER A 113 2.26 -7.57 8.32
N VAL A 114 3.30 -7.24 9.09
CA VAL A 114 4.70 -7.26 8.65
C VAL A 114 5.53 -7.85 9.79
N ASP A 115 6.29 -8.90 9.49
CA ASP A 115 7.18 -9.59 10.43
C ASP A 115 8.54 -8.89 10.62
#